data_AF-A0A2D6VH83-F1
#
_entry.id   AF-A0A2D6VH83-F1
#
_cell.length_a   1.000
_cell.length_b   1.000
_cell.length_c   1.000
_cell.angle_alpha   90.00
_cell.angle_beta   90.00
_cell.angle_gamma   90.00
#
_symmetry.space_group_name_H-M   'P 1'
#
loop_
_entity.id
_entity.type
_entity.pdbx_description
1 polymer ?
#
loop_
_entity_poly.entity_id
_entity_poly.type
_entity_poly.pdbx_seq_one_letter_code
_entity_poly.pdbx_strand_id
1 'polypeptide(L)'
;MKTESLLAKIRVLKNNKVYRIGDIVYCRGPKRWLMDRISIMNKPKYRNSILYNYLKEINIEEDAGNNNDGVEWDKFIKSIKNFYEDNLVNLKIDNKELCINIRCGDIVTDNQWHKSCYIFNPEKVIENVNILISDQIEKITILAAMHYGSDEIDNRFFFDKKNYDLNQKYLSSIFNFLDQNFKLPINIFCTKSDDLKFTDESFTKLIFSDSCVIDHGGFGKLINEVRSRL
;
A
#
# COMPACT_ATOMS: atom_id res chain seq x y z
N MET A 1 7.26 23.54 1.80
CA MET A 1 8.51 22.73 1.74
C MET A 1 8.96 22.57 0.26
N LYS A 2 10.20 22.18 -0.09
CA LYS A 2 10.53 21.89 -1.52
C LYS A 2 10.00 20.50 -1.92
N THR A 3 8.93 20.46 -2.72
CA THR A 3 8.22 19.24 -3.13
C THR A 3 9.14 18.18 -3.76
N GLU A 4 10.16 18.60 -4.51
CA GLU A 4 11.21 17.74 -5.08
C GLU A 4 11.90 16.84 -4.03
N SER A 5 12.15 17.34 -2.81
CA SER A 5 12.82 16.60 -1.74
C SER A 5 11.91 15.59 -1.03
N LEU A 6 10.58 15.71 -1.21
CA LEU A 6 9.62 14.67 -0.83
C LEU A 6 9.54 13.61 -1.93
N LEU A 7 9.39 14.03 -3.18
CA LEU A 7 9.29 13.14 -4.34
C LEU A 7 10.52 12.22 -4.49
N ALA A 8 11.72 12.71 -4.20
CA ALA A 8 12.96 11.92 -4.18
C ALA A 8 13.01 10.82 -3.10
N LYS A 9 12.11 10.86 -2.10
CA LYS A 9 12.00 9.85 -1.04
C LYS A 9 10.98 8.75 -1.37
N ILE A 10 10.15 8.94 -2.40
CA ILE A 10 9.15 7.95 -2.81
C ILE A 10 9.87 6.76 -3.47
N ARG A 11 9.63 5.57 -2.93
CA ARG A 11 10.26 4.34 -3.42
C ARG A 11 9.67 3.91 -4.77
N VAL A 12 10.51 3.38 -5.66
CA VAL A 12 10.11 2.93 -7.01
C VAL A 12 10.26 1.41 -7.12
N LEU A 13 9.17 0.69 -6.94
CA LEU A 13 9.13 -0.78 -6.88
C LEU A 13 9.02 -1.37 -8.31
N LYS A 14 10.08 -1.22 -9.11
CA LYS A 14 10.10 -1.60 -10.54
C LYS A 14 9.86 -3.09 -10.81
N ASN A 15 10.23 -3.95 -9.85
CA ASN A 15 10.34 -5.40 -10.03
C ASN A 15 9.50 -6.21 -9.03
N ASN A 16 8.60 -5.58 -8.26
CA ASN A 16 7.79 -6.30 -7.27
C ASN A 16 6.59 -7.01 -7.93
N LYS A 17 6.86 -8.06 -8.70
CA LYS A 17 5.87 -8.77 -9.53
C LYS A 17 4.97 -9.73 -8.75
N VAL A 18 5.42 -10.17 -7.59
CA VAL A 18 4.83 -11.29 -6.84
C VAL A 18 4.15 -10.80 -5.57
N TYR A 19 4.74 -9.85 -4.84
CA TYR A 19 4.27 -9.52 -3.49
C TYR A 19 3.18 -8.44 -3.54
N ARG A 20 1.97 -8.88 -3.86
CA ARG A 20 0.76 -8.06 -4.03
C ARG A 20 -0.28 -8.46 -2.98
N ILE A 21 -0.18 -7.89 -1.77
CA ILE A 21 -0.97 -8.29 -0.59
C ILE A 21 -2.47 -8.38 -0.92
N GLY A 22 -3.05 -7.32 -1.49
CA GLY A 22 -4.48 -7.31 -1.85
C GLY A 22 -4.88 -8.40 -2.85
N ASP A 23 -4.08 -8.64 -3.89
CA ASP A 23 -4.43 -9.62 -4.93
C ASP A 23 -4.27 -11.06 -4.43
N ILE A 24 -3.29 -11.31 -3.56
CA ILE A 24 -3.03 -12.64 -2.98
C ILE A 24 -4.06 -13.02 -1.93
N VAL A 25 -4.49 -12.07 -1.09
CA VAL A 25 -5.50 -12.32 -0.06
C VAL A 25 -6.87 -12.54 -0.71
N TYR A 26 -7.28 -11.69 -1.64
CA TYR A 26 -8.58 -11.81 -2.33
C TYR A 26 -8.58 -12.75 -3.56
N CYS A 27 -7.53 -13.53 -3.80
CA CYS A 27 -7.42 -14.44 -4.96
C CYS A 27 -7.73 -13.77 -6.32
N ARG A 28 -7.15 -12.58 -6.59
CA ARG A 28 -7.43 -11.75 -7.78
C ARG A 28 -6.44 -11.95 -8.92
N GLY A 29 -6.91 -11.72 -10.14
CA GLY A 29 -6.15 -11.93 -11.38
C GLY A 29 -6.21 -13.38 -11.85
N PRO A 30 -6.56 -13.67 -13.12
CA PRO A 30 -6.77 -15.04 -13.59
C PRO A 30 -5.54 -15.93 -13.36
N LYS A 31 -5.64 -16.91 -12.44
CA LYS A 31 -4.60 -17.88 -12.02
C LYS A 31 -3.31 -17.29 -11.42
N ARG A 32 -3.04 -16.00 -11.62
CA ARG A 32 -1.77 -15.37 -11.22
C ARG A 32 -1.58 -15.29 -9.70
N TRP A 33 -2.64 -15.05 -8.92
CA TRP A 33 -2.54 -15.09 -7.45
C TRP A 33 -2.04 -16.45 -6.94
N LEU A 34 -2.43 -17.56 -7.57
CA LEU A 34 -2.03 -18.91 -7.17
C LEU A 34 -0.53 -19.14 -7.45
N MET A 35 -0.06 -18.71 -8.62
CA MET A 35 1.36 -18.72 -8.96
C MET A 35 2.18 -17.86 -7.99
N ASP A 36 1.68 -16.69 -7.60
CA ASP A 36 2.34 -15.79 -6.66
C ASP A 36 2.35 -16.38 -5.23
N ARG A 37 1.26 -17.02 -4.77
CA ARG A 37 1.21 -17.77 -3.49
C ARG A 37 2.23 -18.90 -3.45
N ILE A 38 2.28 -19.75 -4.49
CA ILE A 38 3.28 -20.83 -4.63
C ILE A 38 4.71 -20.25 -4.65
N SER A 39 4.92 -19.14 -5.34
CA SER A 39 6.20 -18.43 -5.38
C SER A 39 6.61 -17.86 -4.01
N ILE A 40 5.66 -17.40 -3.20
CA ILE A 40 5.90 -16.92 -1.84
C ILE A 40 6.30 -18.06 -0.92
N MET A 41 5.54 -19.16 -0.91
CA MET A 41 5.82 -20.31 -0.06
C MET A 41 7.17 -20.98 -0.34
N ASN A 42 7.61 -21.00 -1.60
CA ASN A 42 8.81 -21.73 -2.01
C ASN A 42 10.12 -20.90 -2.05
N LYS A 43 10.07 -19.56 -2.00
CA LYS A 43 11.29 -18.73 -2.15
C LYS A 43 11.75 -18.14 -0.80
N PRO A 44 13.00 -18.42 -0.35
CA PRO A 44 13.48 -18.02 0.98
C PRO A 44 13.34 -16.54 1.32
N LYS A 45 13.41 -15.64 0.33
CA LYS A 45 13.27 -14.20 0.54
C LYS A 45 11.93 -13.74 1.11
N TYR A 46 10.87 -14.57 1.03
CA TYR A 46 9.56 -14.23 1.61
C TYR A 46 9.38 -14.74 3.04
N ARG A 47 10.33 -15.51 3.59
CA ARG A 47 10.24 -15.97 4.98
C ARG A 47 10.09 -14.76 5.92
N ASN A 48 9.22 -14.91 6.92
CA ASN A 48 8.85 -13.88 7.89
C ASN A 48 8.06 -12.68 7.33
N SER A 49 7.67 -12.69 6.04
CA SER A 49 6.70 -11.72 5.50
C SER A 49 5.27 -12.03 5.97
N ILE A 50 4.39 -11.02 5.96
CA ILE A 50 2.98 -11.14 6.38
C ILE A 50 2.25 -12.22 5.57
N LEU A 51 2.42 -12.22 4.24
CA LEU A 51 1.79 -13.21 3.37
C LEU A 51 2.37 -14.60 3.56
N TYR A 52 3.69 -14.77 3.74
CA TYR A 52 4.25 -16.09 4.01
C TYR A 52 3.72 -16.67 5.32
N ASN A 53 3.63 -15.84 6.36
CA ASN A 53 3.09 -16.23 7.66
C ASN A 53 1.59 -16.48 7.66
N TYR A 54 0.84 -15.91 6.72
CA TYR A 54 -0.57 -16.23 6.47
C TYR A 54 -0.72 -17.54 5.68
N LEU A 55 -0.04 -17.64 4.53
CA LEU A 55 -0.20 -18.72 3.57
C LEU A 55 0.25 -20.10 4.10
N LYS A 56 1.13 -20.14 5.11
CA LYS A 56 1.53 -21.39 5.79
C LYS A 56 0.44 -21.98 6.70
N GLU A 57 -0.56 -21.18 7.08
CA GLU A 57 -1.63 -21.58 8.02
C GLU A 57 -2.95 -21.95 7.29
N ILE A 58 -3.02 -21.79 5.96
CA ILE A 58 -4.21 -22.05 5.13
C ILE A 58 -3.94 -23.15 4.11
N ASN A 59 -5.00 -23.82 3.64
CA ASN A 59 -4.90 -24.69 2.48
C ASN A 59 -5.04 -23.85 1.20
N ILE A 60 -3.92 -23.66 0.48
CA ILE A 60 -3.83 -22.82 -0.72
C ILE A 60 -4.69 -23.37 -1.88
N GLU A 61 -4.94 -24.68 -1.92
CA GLU A 61 -5.71 -25.32 -2.99
C GLU A 61 -7.23 -25.24 -2.75
N GLU A 62 -7.68 -25.32 -1.49
CA GLU A 62 -9.10 -25.22 -1.12
C GLU A 62 -9.60 -23.75 -1.13
N ASP A 63 -8.75 -22.79 -0.72
CA ASP A 63 -9.03 -21.34 -0.78
C ASP A 63 -9.08 -20.78 -2.22
N ALA A 64 -8.91 -21.64 -3.23
CA ALA A 64 -9.06 -21.26 -4.64
C ALA A 64 -10.52 -21.11 -5.11
N GLY A 65 -11.48 -21.66 -4.35
CA GLY A 65 -12.81 -21.99 -4.87
C GLY A 65 -13.91 -20.93 -4.72
N ASN A 66 -13.82 -20.03 -3.74
CA ASN A 66 -14.97 -19.17 -3.34
C ASN A 66 -14.72 -17.67 -3.51
N ASN A 67 -15.66 -17.00 -4.19
CA ASN A 67 -15.62 -15.58 -4.55
C ASN A 67 -15.47 -14.65 -3.34
N ASN A 68 -14.30 -14.04 -3.13
CA ASN A 68 -13.96 -13.01 -2.12
C ASN A 68 -14.20 -13.34 -0.62
N ASP A 69 -15.06 -14.30 -0.27
CA ASP A 69 -15.46 -14.60 1.12
C ASP A 69 -14.56 -15.65 1.79
N GLY A 70 -13.66 -16.30 1.05
CA GLY A 70 -12.76 -17.37 1.54
C GLY A 70 -11.61 -16.91 2.43
N VAL A 71 -11.42 -15.60 2.63
CA VAL A 71 -10.29 -15.06 3.42
C VAL A 71 -10.36 -15.58 4.86
N GLU A 72 -9.34 -16.35 5.26
CA GLU A 72 -9.16 -16.87 6.61
C GLU A 72 -8.70 -15.75 7.57
N TRP A 73 -9.62 -14.83 7.87
CA TRP A 73 -9.32 -13.56 8.53
C TRP A 73 -8.54 -13.70 9.83
N ASP A 74 -8.87 -14.64 10.71
CA ASP A 74 -8.17 -14.80 12.00
C ASP A 74 -6.68 -15.11 11.80
N LYS A 75 -6.34 -15.92 10.79
CA LYS A 75 -4.96 -16.26 10.43
C LYS A 75 -4.23 -15.08 9.79
N PHE A 76 -4.93 -14.28 8.99
CA PHE A 76 -4.36 -13.08 8.38
C PHE A 76 -4.13 -11.95 9.41
N ILE A 77 -5.10 -11.70 10.29
CA ILE A 77 -4.97 -10.76 11.41
C ILE A 77 -3.84 -11.20 12.35
N LYS A 78 -3.71 -12.51 12.64
CA LYS A 78 -2.59 -13.05 13.42
C LYS A 78 -1.23 -12.80 12.74
N SER A 79 -1.09 -13.02 11.43
CA SER A 79 0.19 -12.77 10.76
C SER A 79 0.57 -11.28 10.72
N ILE A 80 -0.42 -10.39 10.63
CA ILE A 80 -0.25 -8.93 10.76
C ILE A 80 0.16 -8.53 12.18
N LYS A 81 -0.51 -9.03 13.23
CA LYS A 81 -0.18 -8.72 14.62
C LYS A 81 1.24 -9.18 14.98
N ASN A 82 1.62 -10.40 14.60
CA ASN A 82 2.97 -10.89 14.81
C ASN A 82 4.02 -10.00 14.09
N PHE A 83 3.77 -9.61 12.84
CA PHE A 83 4.68 -8.71 12.11
C PHE A 83 4.77 -7.32 12.77
N TYR A 84 3.65 -6.80 13.29
CA TYR A 84 3.61 -5.53 14.03
C TYR A 84 4.50 -5.59 15.27
N GLU A 85 4.32 -6.61 16.12
CA GLU A 85 5.10 -6.83 17.34
C GLU A 85 6.60 -6.96 17.04
N ASP A 86 6.97 -7.76 16.03
CA ASP A 86 8.36 -7.94 15.57
C ASP A 86 9.01 -6.66 14.99
N ASN A 87 8.23 -5.64 14.62
CA ASN A 87 8.71 -4.48 13.87
C ASN A 87 8.31 -3.10 14.42
N LEU A 88 7.73 -3.02 15.63
CA LEU A 88 7.29 -1.79 16.31
C LEU A 88 8.22 -0.57 16.10
N VAL A 89 9.53 -0.77 16.34
CA VAL A 89 10.57 0.28 16.23
C VAL A 89 10.68 0.88 14.83
N ASN A 90 10.44 0.09 13.78
CA ASN A 90 10.53 0.53 12.39
C ASN A 90 9.27 1.26 11.92
N LEU A 91 8.11 0.88 12.45
CA LEU A 91 6.80 1.40 12.03
C LEU A 91 6.56 2.85 12.48
N LYS A 92 7.14 3.26 13.61
CA LYS A 92 7.04 4.64 14.15
C LYS A 92 5.58 5.12 14.16
N ILE A 93 4.71 4.36 14.82
CA ILE A 93 3.33 4.80 15.05
C ILE A 93 3.36 5.99 16.00
N ASP A 94 2.57 7.00 15.68
CA ASP A 94 2.50 8.28 16.40
C ASP A 94 1.04 8.73 16.32
N ASN A 95 0.41 8.95 17.47
CA ASN A 95 -1.00 9.34 17.56
C ASN A 95 -1.27 10.77 17.07
N LYS A 96 -0.22 11.56 16.85
CA LYS A 96 -0.29 12.89 16.23
C LYS A 96 0.00 12.90 14.73
N GLU A 97 0.03 11.72 14.08
CA GLU A 97 0.37 11.56 12.66
C GLU A 97 -0.84 11.14 11.81
N LEU A 98 -1.30 12.03 10.94
CA LEU A 98 -2.23 11.64 9.89
C LEU A 98 -1.49 10.91 8.77
N CYS A 99 -1.73 9.60 8.66
CA CYS A 99 -1.21 8.78 7.58
C CYS A 99 -2.09 8.90 6.33
N ILE A 100 -1.49 9.13 5.15
CA ILE A 100 -2.20 9.16 3.87
C ILE A 100 -1.58 8.12 2.94
N ASN A 101 -2.36 7.10 2.56
CA ASN A 101 -1.98 6.23 1.46
C ASN A 101 -2.34 6.90 0.12
N ILE A 102 -1.41 6.88 -0.83
CA ILE A 102 -1.66 7.27 -2.21
C ILE A 102 -1.16 6.14 -3.09
N ARG A 103 -2.04 5.55 -3.89
CA ARG A 103 -1.65 4.56 -4.88
C ARG A 103 -0.96 5.28 -6.05
N CYS A 104 0.17 4.74 -6.52
CA CYS A 104 0.93 5.31 -7.63
C CYS A 104 1.80 4.24 -8.29
N GLY A 105 2.40 4.59 -9.44
CA GLY A 105 3.16 3.68 -10.30
C GLY A 105 2.39 3.32 -11.56
N ASP A 106 2.12 2.03 -11.78
CA ASP A 106 1.45 1.51 -12.98
C ASP A 106 0.05 2.07 -13.21
N ILE A 107 -0.69 2.46 -12.16
CA ILE A 107 -2.06 2.99 -12.32
C ILE A 107 -2.20 4.22 -13.21
N VAL A 108 -1.12 4.97 -13.50
CA VAL A 108 -1.18 6.10 -14.45
C VAL A 108 -1.23 5.66 -15.92
N THR A 109 -1.03 4.36 -16.22
CA THR A 109 -1.15 3.82 -17.58
C THR A 109 -2.60 3.68 -18.04
N ASP A 110 -3.53 3.48 -17.09
CA ASP A 110 -4.93 3.17 -17.38
C ASP A 110 -5.87 4.06 -16.56
N ASN A 111 -6.34 5.13 -17.20
CA ASN A 111 -7.26 6.07 -16.59
C ASN A 111 -8.73 5.58 -16.58
N GLN A 112 -9.06 4.41 -17.11
CA GLN A 112 -10.45 3.93 -17.11
C GLN A 112 -10.80 3.29 -15.76
N TRP A 113 -9.96 2.36 -15.29
CA TRP A 113 -10.20 1.60 -14.06
C TRP A 113 -9.69 2.28 -12.78
N HIS A 114 -8.79 3.27 -12.90
CA HIS A 114 -8.14 3.91 -11.76
C HIS A 114 -8.54 5.38 -11.56
N LYS A 115 -9.53 5.86 -12.32
CA LYS A 115 -10.08 7.22 -12.27
C LYS A 115 -10.57 7.69 -10.90
N SER A 116 -10.81 6.78 -9.94
CA SER A 116 -11.18 7.08 -8.56
C SER A 116 -9.99 7.17 -7.59
N CYS A 117 -8.79 6.75 -7.99
CA CYS A 117 -7.61 6.82 -7.14
C CYS A 117 -7.18 8.27 -6.89
N TYR A 118 -6.67 8.55 -5.69
CA TYR A 118 -6.30 9.89 -5.23
C TYR A 118 -5.28 10.58 -6.12
N ILE A 119 -4.40 9.83 -6.81
CA ILE A 119 -3.46 10.40 -7.78
C ILE A 119 -4.12 11.25 -8.88
N PHE A 120 -5.39 10.99 -9.20
CA PHE A 120 -6.19 11.76 -10.16
C PHE A 120 -7.26 12.65 -9.50
N ASN A 121 -7.46 12.53 -8.18
CA ASN A 121 -8.54 13.18 -7.42
C ASN A 121 -7.94 13.88 -6.17
N PRO A 122 -7.05 14.87 -6.33
CA PRO A 122 -6.41 15.55 -5.19
C PRO A 122 -7.43 16.17 -4.23
N GLU A 123 -8.56 16.67 -4.75
CA GLU A 123 -9.66 17.23 -3.96
C GLU A 123 -10.24 16.21 -2.95
N LYS A 124 -10.40 14.95 -3.33
CA LYS A 124 -10.87 13.88 -2.42
C LYS A 124 -9.89 13.56 -1.31
N VAL A 125 -8.59 13.81 -1.52
CA VAL A 125 -7.61 13.74 -0.43
C VAL A 125 -7.89 14.85 0.57
N ILE A 126 -8.12 16.08 0.11
CA ILE A 126 -8.40 17.23 0.98
C ILE A 126 -9.73 17.04 1.74
N GLU A 127 -10.78 16.55 1.08
CA GLU A 127 -12.06 16.20 1.71
C GLU A 127 -11.88 15.18 2.85
N ASN A 128 -11.16 14.07 2.59
CA ASN A 128 -10.95 13.03 3.60
C ASN A 128 -9.97 13.45 4.70
N VAL A 129 -8.99 14.33 4.42
CA VAL A 129 -8.16 14.94 5.45
C VAL A 129 -9.00 15.87 6.33
N ASN A 130 -9.86 16.71 5.76
CA ASN A 130 -10.76 17.61 6.52
C ASN A 130 -11.68 16.87 7.49
N ILE A 131 -12.07 15.63 7.19
CA ILE A 131 -12.90 14.78 8.07
C ILE A 131 -12.12 14.26 9.29
N LEU A 132 -10.81 14.02 9.13
CA LEU A 132 -9.97 13.34 10.13
C LEU A 132 -9.00 14.26 10.87
N ILE A 133 -8.70 15.44 10.33
CA ILE A 133 -7.76 16.38 10.93
C ILE A 133 -8.36 17.04 12.16
N SER A 134 -7.57 17.15 13.21
CA SER A 134 -7.93 17.77 14.48
C SER A 134 -6.70 18.48 15.06
N ASP A 135 -6.90 19.31 16.08
CA ASP A 135 -5.83 20.04 16.77
C ASP A 135 -4.75 19.14 17.40
N GLN A 136 -4.96 17.83 17.46
CA GLN A 136 -3.99 16.84 17.93
C GLN A 136 -3.01 16.37 16.83
N ILE A 137 -3.33 16.58 15.55
CA ILE A 137 -2.51 16.15 14.41
C ILE A 137 -1.42 17.20 14.14
N GLU A 138 -0.17 16.84 14.44
CA GLU A 138 0.98 17.72 14.29
C GLU A 138 1.73 17.53 12.96
N LYS A 139 1.46 16.44 12.21
CA LYS A 139 2.13 16.15 10.94
C LYS A 139 1.33 15.21 10.03
N ILE A 140 1.62 15.28 8.73
CA ILE A 140 1.09 14.38 7.70
C ILE A 140 2.23 13.46 7.24
N THR A 141 1.97 12.15 7.13
CA THR A 141 2.93 11.19 6.58
C THR A 141 2.31 10.42 5.42
N ILE A 142 2.94 10.55 4.25
CA ILE A 142 2.51 9.90 3.02
C ILE A 142 3.13 8.50 2.92
N LEU A 143 2.27 7.49 2.77
CA LEU A 143 2.66 6.11 2.47
C LEU A 143 2.34 5.81 1.00
N ALA A 144 3.32 6.09 0.15
CA ALA A 144 3.24 5.89 -1.30
C ALA A 144 4.52 5.23 -1.82
N ALA A 145 4.37 4.36 -2.80
CA ALA A 145 5.47 3.80 -3.57
C ALA A 145 5.00 3.55 -5.00
N MET A 146 5.81 3.94 -5.98
CA MET A 146 5.51 3.76 -7.40
C MET A 146 5.67 2.28 -7.74
N HIS A 147 4.57 1.54 -7.63
CA HIS A 147 4.54 0.10 -7.86
C HIS A 147 4.30 -0.21 -9.33
N TYR A 148 5.14 -1.08 -9.89
CA TYR A 148 5.01 -1.54 -11.28
C TYR A 148 4.87 -3.06 -11.26
N GLY A 149 3.63 -3.54 -11.26
CA GLY A 149 3.30 -4.95 -11.08
C GLY A 149 3.96 -5.89 -12.10
N SER A 150 4.35 -5.38 -13.27
CA SER A 150 5.09 -6.10 -14.32
C SER A 150 4.47 -7.48 -14.60
N ASP A 151 3.25 -7.49 -15.15
CA ASP A 151 2.57 -8.73 -15.47
C ASP A 151 3.07 -9.30 -16.79
N GLU A 152 3.92 -10.32 -16.68
CA GLU A 152 4.49 -11.07 -17.80
C GLU A 152 3.46 -11.91 -18.57
N ILE A 153 2.29 -12.20 -17.97
CA ILE A 153 1.24 -13.01 -18.63
C ILE A 153 0.51 -12.15 -19.67
N ASP A 154 0.10 -10.94 -19.27
CA ASP A 154 -0.66 -10.02 -20.13
C ASP A 154 0.23 -8.96 -20.83
N ASN A 155 1.54 -8.97 -20.55
CA ASN A 155 2.54 -7.98 -20.97
C ASN A 155 2.19 -6.53 -20.57
N ARG A 156 1.89 -6.30 -19.28
CA ARG A 156 1.41 -4.99 -18.76
C ARG A 156 2.15 -4.53 -17.51
N PHE A 157 1.93 -3.27 -17.13
CA PHE A 157 2.35 -2.69 -15.84
C PHE A 157 3.87 -2.68 -15.56
N PHE A 158 4.69 -2.69 -16.61
CA PHE A 158 6.14 -2.53 -16.48
C PHE A 158 6.53 -1.08 -16.17
N PHE A 159 7.71 -0.89 -15.60
CA PHE A 159 8.30 0.44 -15.43
C PHE A 159 8.51 1.11 -16.80
N ASP A 160 7.99 2.31 -16.93
CA ASP A 160 8.26 3.22 -18.04
C ASP A 160 8.55 4.63 -17.50
N LYS A 161 9.47 5.35 -18.17
CA LYS A 161 9.94 6.66 -17.76
C LYS A 161 8.85 7.73 -17.90
N LYS A 162 8.04 7.70 -18.97
CA LYS A 162 6.93 8.64 -19.16
C LYS A 162 5.87 8.48 -18.05
N ASN A 163 5.54 7.24 -17.69
CA ASN A 163 4.63 6.94 -16.58
C ASN A 163 5.22 7.35 -15.22
N TYR A 164 6.52 7.13 -14.99
CA TYR A 164 7.21 7.64 -13.80
C TYR A 164 7.13 9.17 -13.69
N ASP A 165 7.43 9.90 -14.77
CA ASP A 165 7.38 11.37 -14.76
C ASP A 165 5.95 11.91 -14.60
N LEU A 166 4.96 11.19 -15.13
CA LEU A 166 3.54 11.50 -14.92
C LEU A 166 3.11 11.29 -13.46
N ASN A 167 3.56 10.21 -12.81
CA ASN A 167 3.36 10.01 -11.37
C ASN A 167 3.99 11.16 -10.56
N GLN A 168 5.23 11.53 -10.87
CA GLN A 168 5.92 12.63 -10.19
C GLN A 168 5.13 13.95 -10.31
N LYS A 169 4.58 14.25 -11.49
CA LYS A 169 3.71 15.43 -11.70
C LYS A 169 2.45 15.40 -10.83
N TYR A 170 1.73 14.28 -10.77
CA TYR A 170 0.50 14.17 -10.00
C TYR A 170 0.74 14.20 -8.48
N LEU A 171 1.76 13.50 -7.99
CA LEU A 171 2.15 13.52 -6.58
C LEU A 171 2.63 14.91 -6.15
N SER A 172 3.37 15.61 -7.01
CA SER A 172 3.74 17.02 -6.79
C SER A 172 2.50 17.89 -6.58
N SER A 173 1.46 17.69 -7.41
CA SER A 173 0.17 18.37 -7.23
C SER A 173 -0.42 18.10 -5.85
N ILE A 174 -0.59 16.84 -5.45
CA ILE A 174 -1.17 16.48 -4.15
C ILE A 174 -0.37 17.08 -2.99
N PHE A 175 0.96 17.03 -3.02
CA PHE A 175 1.79 17.59 -1.95
C PHE A 175 1.66 19.11 -1.86
N ASN A 176 1.57 19.81 -3.00
CA ASN A 176 1.33 21.24 -3.02
C ASN A 176 -0.07 21.59 -2.48
N PHE A 177 -1.11 20.82 -2.83
CA PHE A 177 -2.46 20.98 -2.29
C PHE A 177 -2.50 20.76 -0.77
N LEU A 178 -1.82 19.74 -0.25
CA LEU A 178 -1.72 19.47 1.20
C LEU A 178 -0.97 20.61 1.94
N ASP A 179 0.19 21.05 1.44
CA ASP A 179 0.98 22.15 2.03
C ASP A 179 0.19 23.47 2.00
N GLN A 180 -0.59 23.71 0.94
CA GLN A 180 -1.44 24.90 0.80
C GLN A 180 -2.61 24.92 1.79
N ASN A 181 -3.33 23.81 1.97
CA ASN A 181 -4.55 23.78 2.79
C ASN A 181 -4.26 23.60 4.30
N PHE A 182 -3.29 22.76 4.67
CA PHE A 182 -3.14 22.32 6.08
C PHE A 182 -1.96 22.92 6.82
N LYS A 183 -0.93 23.41 6.10
CA LYS A 183 0.31 23.99 6.69
C LYS A 183 1.07 23.09 7.67
N LEU A 184 0.70 21.82 7.79
CA LEU A 184 1.42 20.82 8.58
C LEU A 184 2.71 20.33 7.88
N PRO A 185 3.73 19.92 8.64
CA PRO A 185 4.87 19.17 8.11
C PRO A 185 4.42 17.91 7.36
N ILE A 186 4.79 17.81 6.08
CA ILE A 186 4.57 16.62 5.26
C ILE A 186 5.85 15.78 5.23
N ASN A 187 5.73 14.49 5.56
CA ASN A 187 6.78 13.50 5.46
C ASN A 187 6.42 12.41 4.46
N ILE A 188 7.42 11.72 3.91
CA ILE A 188 7.23 10.45 3.22
C ILE A 188 7.66 9.34 4.19
N PHE A 189 6.87 8.28 4.30
CA PHE A 189 7.27 7.10 5.06
C PHE A 189 8.42 6.39 4.34
N CYS A 190 9.56 6.28 5.02
CA CYS A 190 10.75 5.66 4.47
C CYS A 190 11.45 4.82 5.55
N THR A 191 11.83 3.61 5.17
CA THR A 191 12.67 2.71 5.96
C THR A 191 13.92 2.31 5.17
N LYS A 192 14.94 1.82 5.86
CA LYS A 192 16.14 1.24 5.24
C LYS A 192 15.94 -0.22 4.80
N SER A 193 14.76 -0.78 5.06
CA SER A 193 14.35 -2.14 4.72
C SER A 193 14.29 -2.36 3.21
N ASP A 194 14.41 -3.60 2.74
CA ASP A 194 14.20 -3.94 1.33
C ASP A 194 12.75 -3.71 0.88
N ASP A 195 12.49 -3.87 -0.42
CA ASP A 195 11.18 -3.59 -1.05
C ASP A 195 10.03 -4.47 -0.53
N LEU A 196 10.34 -5.71 -0.14
CA LEU A 196 9.36 -6.62 0.43
C LEU A 196 8.99 -6.16 1.83
N LYS A 197 9.99 -6.00 2.71
CA LYS A 197 9.76 -5.61 4.09
C LYS A 197 9.18 -4.19 4.20
N PHE A 198 9.58 -3.26 3.32
CA PHE A 198 8.96 -1.95 3.21
C PHE A 198 7.46 -2.02 2.86
N THR A 199 7.05 -3.00 2.05
CA THR A 199 5.64 -3.20 1.68
C THR A 199 4.83 -3.67 2.90
N ASP A 200 5.34 -4.64 3.65
CA ASP A 200 4.72 -5.10 4.91
C ASP A 200 4.72 -4.00 5.98
N GLU A 201 5.81 -3.24 6.13
CA GLU A 201 5.92 -2.09 7.04
C GLU A 201 4.88 -1.00 6.70
N SER A 202 4.74 -0.66 5.41
CA SER A 202 3.77 0.36 4.96
C SER A 202 2.32 -0.09 5.16
N PHE A 203 2.01 -1.36 4.84
CA PHE A 203 0.70 -1.95 5.07
C PHE A 203 0.34 -1.97 6.56
N THR A 204 1.27 -2.45 7.40
CA THR A 204 1.09 -2.53 8.86
C THR A 204 0.93 -1.14 9.48
N LYS A 205 1.72 -0.14 9.05
CA LYS A 205 1.56 1.24 9.54
C LYS A 205 0.17 1.81 9.23
N LEU A 206 -0.36 1.59 8.02
CA LEU A 206 -1.72 2.02 7.65
C LEU A 206 -2.82 1.28 8.44
N ILE A 207 -2.52 0.11 8.98
CA ILE A 207 -3.46 -0.65 9.82
C ILE A 207 -3.47 -0.12 11.26
N PHE A 208 -2.31 0.16 11.86
CA PHE A 208 -2.18 0.51 13.28
C PHE A 208 -2.07 2.01 13.59
N SER A 209 -1.97 2.89 12.58
CA SER A 209 -2.07 4.34 12.81
C SER A 209 -3.51 4.76 13.14
N ASP A 210 -3.69 5.60 14.16
CA ASP A 210 -5.03 6.05 14.61
C ASP A 210 -5.80 6.75 13.47
N SER A 211 -5.16 7.73 12.82
CA SER A 211 -5.76 8.51 11.72
C SER A 211 -5.17 8.13 10.36
N CYS A 212 -6.03 7.65 9.45
CA CYS A 212 -5.64 7.22 8.10
C CYS A 212 -6.62 7.68 7.00
N VAL A 213 -6.10 8.32 5.96
CA VAL A 213 -6.78 8.49 4.65
C VAL A 213 -6.25 7.40 3.70
N ILE A 214 -7.13 6.55 3.17
CA ILE A 214 -6.77 5.33 2.44
C ILE A 214 -7.33 5.36 1.02
N ASP A 215 -6.47 5.14 0.02
CA ASP A 215 -6.82 5.20 -1.41
C ASP A 215 -7.66 3.99 -1.88
N HIS A 216 -8.26 4.11 -3.05
CA HIS A 216 -9.13 3.11 -3.65
C HIS A 216 -8.36 1.92 -4.25
N GLY A 217 -9.05 0.78 -4.36
CA GLY A 217 -8.56 -0.44 -4.99
C GLY A 217 -8.38 -1.60 -4.00
N GLY A 218 -7.80 -2.72 -4.46
CA GLY A 218 -7.66 -3.93 -3.65
C GLY A 218 -6.85 -3.73 -2.36
N PHE A 219 -5.76 -2.96 -2.42
CA PHE A 219 -4.91 -2.69 -1.26
C PHE A 219 -5.63 -1.87 -0.18
N GLY A 220 -6.25 -0.74 -0.55
CA GLY A 220 -6.97 0.10 0.40
C GLY A 220 -8.25 -0.55 0.94
N LYS A 221 -8.98 -1.30 0.10
CA LYS A 221 -10.10 -2.15 0.58
C LYS A 221 -9.62 -3.10 1.68
N LEU A 222 -8.50 -3.78 1.47
CA LEU A 222 -7.95 -4.72 2.45
C LEU A 222 -7.53 -4.05 3.76
N ILE A 223 -6.91 -2.88 3.70
CA ILE A 223 -6.56 -2.13 4.92
C ILE A 223 -7.83 -1.80 5.72
N ASN A 224 -8.88 -1.29 5.06
CA ASN A 224 -10.13 -0.94 5.74
C ASN A 224 -10.83 -2.17 6.37
N GLU A 225 -10.87 -3.31 5.68
CA GLU A 225 -11.44 -4.55 6.21
C GLU A 225 -10.59 -5.17 7.34
N VAL A 226 -9.27 -4.99 7.34
CA VAL A 226 -8.41 -5.35 8.47
C VAL A 226 -8.66 -4.43 9.66
N ARG A 227 -8.69 -3.11 9.44
CA ARG A 227 -8.92 -2.11 10.51
C ARG A 227 -10.25 -2.29 11.20
N SER A 228 -11.31 -2.71 10.50
CA SER A 228 -12.62 -2.98 11.10
C SER A 228 -12.70 -4.31 11.87
N ARG A 229 -11.60 -5.06 11.96
CA ARG A 229 -11.49 -6.37 12.65
C ARG A 229 -10.46 -6.38 13.78
N LEU A 230 -9.86 -5.23 14.08
CA LEU A 230 -8.91 -5.03 15.17
C LEU A 230 -9.58 -4.37 16.38
#